data_AF-A0A2J6H208-F1
#
_entry.id   AF-A0A2J6H208-F1
#
_cell.length_a   1.000
_cell.length_b   1.000
_cell.length_c   1.000
_cell.angle_alpha   90.00
_cell.angle_beta   90.00
_cell.angle_gamma   90.00
#
_symmetry.space_group_name_H-M   'P 1'
#
loop_
_entity.id
_entity.type
_entity.pdbx_description
1 polymer ?
#
loop_
_entity_poly.entity_id
_entity_poly.type
_entity_poly.pdbx_seq_one_letter_code
_entity_poly.pdbx_strand_id
1 'polypeptide(L)'
;MEKMKKLFVLAVAMLFVVSIAFAVNLDKPERAHKGVAEHLYLLEKDSSDWSVVENGSWGKLTYLPDKYVFNGHMLVPYEEYALISYIEPEGWPAEVTVQETGYADEYGDVHIMGDGLELECNDYDGVGGAKIWLVPTSDLTGDYFNTWDPDSYLFEAELLACEFEE
;
A
#
# COMPACT_ATOMS: atom_id res chain seq x y z
N MET A 1 47.94 9.81 -27.32
CA MET A 1 47.12 9.62 -28.53
C MET A 1 47.49 8.27 -29.13
N GLU A 2 47.10 7.13 -28.55
CA GLU A 2 45.72 6.64 -28.39
C GLU A 2 45.03 6.66 -29.78
N LYS A 3 44.75 5.51 -30.40
CA LYS A 3 43.64 4.63 -30.01
C LYS A 3 43.91 3.18 -30.45
N MET A 4 43.76 2.28 -29.49
CA MET A 4 43.73 0.83 -29.68
C MET A 4 42.62 0.43 -30.65
N LYS A 5 42.93 -0.55 -31.50
CA LYS A 5 42.03 -1.15 -32.48
C LYS A 5 40.95 -1.93 -31.76
N LYS A 6 39.71 -1.64 -32.14
CA LYS A 6 38.43 -2.20 -31.66
C LYS A 6 38.48 -3.72 -31.52
N LEU A 7 38.43 -4.21 -30.29
CA LEU A 7 37.80 -5.48 -29.95
C LEU A 7 36.76 -5.18 -28.87
N PHE A 8 35.49 -5.12 -29.28
CA PHE A 8 34.39 -5.42 -28.37
C PHE A 8 33.49 -6.39 -29.11
N VAL A 9 33.58 -7.64 -28.67
CA VAL A 9 32.79 -8.77 -29.10
C VAL A 9 31.34 -8.50 -28.72
N LEU A 10 30.45 -8.50 -29.72
CA LEU A 10 29.02 -8.64 -29.51
C LEU A 10 28.79 -10.02 -28.88
N ALA A 11 28.48 -10.04 -27.59
CA ALA A 11 27.82 -11.17 -26.95
C ALA A 11 26.66 -10.60 -26.15
N VAL A 12 25.55 -10.35 -26.85
CA VAL A 12 24.25 -10.10 -26.23
C VAL A 12 23.81 -11.45 -25.64
N ALA A 13 24.26 -11.71 -24.41
CA ALA A 13 23.69 -12.76 -23.59
C ALA A 13 22.31 -12.26 -23.16
N MET A 14 21.30 -12.71 -23.89
CA MET A 14 19.89 -12.58 -23.59
C MET A 14 19.64 -13.23 -22.22
N LEU A 15 19.67 -12.43 -21.14
CA LEU A 15 19.28 -12.90 -19.82
C LEU A 15 17.76 -13.06 -19.84
N PHE A 16 17.30 -14.28 -20.07
CA PHE A 16 15.96 -14.68 -19.68
C PHE A 16 15.90 -14.61 -18.16
N VAL A 17 15.32 -13.53 -17.63
CA VAL A 17 14.84 -13.52 -16.24
C VAL A 17 13.69 -14.52 -16.22
N VAL A 18 13.96 -15.70 -15.67
CA VAL A 18 12.93 -16.68 -15.35
C VAL A 18 12.15 -16.08 -14.19
N SER A 19 11.05 -15.39 -14.51
CA SER A 19 10.06 -14.99 -13.51
C SER A 19 9.48 -16.29 -12.94
N ILE A 20 9.90 -16.66 -11.74
CA ILE A 20 9.24 -17.71 -10.98
C ILE A 20 7.90 -17.11 -10.56
N ALA A 21 6.87 -17.38 -11.34
CA ALA A 21 5.49 -17.17 -10.91
C ALA A 21 5.24 -18.16 -9.76
N PHE A 22 5.37 -17.68 -8.53
CA PHE A 22 4.69 -18.33 -7.41
C PHE A 22 3.20 -18.13 -7.65
N ALA A 23 2.56 -19.12 -8.28
CA ALA A 23 1.12 -19.27 -8.17
C ALA A 23 0.82 -19.69 -6.73
N VAL A 24 0.81 -18.71 -5.84
CA VAL A 24 0.20 -18.86 -4.53
C VAL A 24 -1.29 -18.97 -4.82
N ASN A 25 -1.89 -20.15 -4.58
CA ASN A 25 -3.33 -20.17 -4.33
C ASN A 25 -3.51 -19.46 -2.99
N LEU A 26 -3.53 -18.12 -3.03
CA LEU A 26 -4.11 -17.36 -1.95
C LEU A 26 -5.58 -17.72 -2.01
N ASP A 27 -6.02 -18.53 -1.05
CA ASP A 27 -7.43 -18.54 -0.68
C ASP A 27 -7.89 -17.07 -0.55
N LYS A 28 -9.12 -16.79 -0.97
CA LYS A 28 -9.67 -15.43 -0.88
C LYS A 28 -9.39 -14.88 0.52
N PRO A 29 -8.97 -13.61 0.66
CA PRO A 29 -8.74 -13.05 1.99
C PRO A 29 -10.04 -13.22 2.80
N GLU A 30 -9.94 -13.80 4.00
CA GLU A 30 -11.04 -13.92 4.96
C GLU A 30 -11.05 -12.68 5.87
N ARG A 31 -12.22 -12.14 6.24
CA ARG A 31 -12.32 -11.00 7.18
C ARG A 31 -12.07 -11.47 8.62
N ALA A 32 -11.77 -10.49 9.49
CA ALA A 32 -11.58 -10.71 10.92
C ALA A 32 -12.77 -11.38 11.61
N HIS A 33 -12.50 -12.50 12.27
CA HIS A 33 -13.46 -13.19 13.11
C HIS A 33 -13.69 -12.43 14.42
N LYS A 34 -14.93 -12.46 14.92
CA LYS A 34 -15.28 -11.82 16.20
C LYS A 34 -14.38 -12.35 17.33
N GLY A 35 -13.54 -11.46 17.88
CA GLY A 35 -12.65 -11.75 18.99
C GLY A 35 -11.22 -12.16 18.59
N VAL A 36 -10.90 -12.25 17.30
CA VAL A 36 -9.55 -12.42 16.77
C VAL A 36 -9.19 -11.15 16.01
N ALA A 37 -8.13 -10.48 16.45
CA ALA A 37 -7.63 -9.33 15.71
C ALA A 37 -6.86 -9.82 14.49
N GLU A 38 -7.17 -9.27 13.32
CA GLU A 38 -6.45 -9.53 12.09
C GLU A 38 -5.40 -8.46 11.83
N HIS A 39 -4.54 -8.73 10.86
CA HIS A 39 -3.42 -7.89 10.52
C HIS A 39 -3.32 -7.68 9.02
N LEU A 40 -3.10 -6.43 8.62
CA LEU A 40 -2.71 -6.07 7.27
C LEU A 40 -1.42 -5.25 7.35
N TYR A 41 -0.47 -5.57 6.48
CA TYR A 41 0.73 -4.76 6.31
C TYR A 41 0.53 -3.75 5.19
N LEU A 42 1.02 -2.54 5.43
CA LEU A 42 1.13 -1.46 4.46
C LEU A 42 2.61 -1.26 4.15
N LEU A 43 2.97 -1.26 2.87
CA LEU A 43 4.35 -1.32 2.39
C LEU A 43 4.61 -0.23 1.36
N GLU A 44 5.76 0.41 1.47
CA GLU A 44 6.32 1.23 0.40
C GLU A 44 6.58 0.36 -0.84
N LYS A 45 6.19 0.88 -2.01
CA LYS A 45 6.38 0.21 -3.29
C LYS A 45 7.05 1.18 -4.27
N ASP A 46 7.99 0.68 -5.07
CA ASP A 46 8.62 1.46 -6.14
C ASP A 46 7.58 1.74 -7.23
N SER A 47 7.26 3.01 -7.50
CA SER A 47 6.21 3.35 -8.45
C SER A 47 6.51 2.99 -9.91
N SER A 48 7.76 2.62 -10.24
CA SER A 48 8.15 2.23 -11.59
C SER A 48 7.80 0.77 -11.91
N ASP A 49 7.81 -0.12 -10.91
CA ASP A 49 7.59 -1.56 -11.10
C ASP A 49 6.69 -2.24 -10.06
N TRP A 50 6.21 -1.48 -9.06
CA TRP A 50 5.36 -1.92 -7.95
C TRP A 50 5.97 -2.99 -7.05
N SER A 51 7.30 -3.18 -7.11
CA SER A 51 8.02 -4.04 -6.18
C SER A 51 8.06 -3.41 -4.78
N VAL A 52 8.08 -4.24 -3.74
CA VAL A 52 8.23 -3.77 -2.37
C VAL A 52 9.64 -3.22 -2.18
N VAL A 53 9.74 -2.02 -1.60
CA VAL A 53 11.03 -1.40 -1.28
C VAL A 53 11.65 -2.08 -0.06
N GLU A 54 12.81 -2.71 -0.24
CA GLU A 54 13.50 -3.41 0.84
C GLU A 54 14.01 -2.42 1.91
N ASN A 55 13.61 -2.62 3.17
CA ASN A 55 13.85 -1.69 4.28
C ASN A 55 13.24 -0.29 4.08
N GLY A 56 12.23 -0.17 3.21
CA GLY A 56 11.43 1.03 3.08
C GLY A 56 10.49 1.24 4.27
N SER A 57 9.72 2.31 4.16
CA SER A 57 8.63 2.66 5.07
C SER A 57 7.58 1.55 5.09
N TRP A 58 6.99 1.32 6.25
CA TRP A 58 5.97 0.27 6.39
C TRP A 58 5.05 0.56 7.57
N GLY A 59 3.94 -0.16 7.65
CA GLY A 59 3.10 -0.14 8.82
C GLY A 59 2.27 -1.40 8.98
N LYS A 60 1.72 -1.57 10.17
CA LYS A 60 0.84 -2.67 10.53
C LYS A 60 -0.51 -2.13 11.00
N LEU A 61 -1.54 -2.43 10.22
CA LEU A 61 -2.93 -2.27 10.63
C LEU A 61 -3.35 -3.52 11.40
N THR A 62 -3.78 -3.35 12.64
CA THR A 62 -4.42 -4.37 13.46
C THR A 62 -5.88 -4.00 13.64
N TYR A 63 -6.80 -4.89 13.26
CA TYR A 63 -8.22 -4.54 13.23
C TYR A 63 -9.12 -5.65 13.78
N LEU A 64 -10.25 -5.20 14.31
CA LEU A 64 -11.43 -5.94 14.72
C LEU A 64 -12.63 -5.37 13.95
N PRO A 65 -13.81 -6.02 13.96
CA PRO A 65 -14.99 -5.49 13.29
C PRO A 65 -15.39 -4.07 13.72
N ASP A 66 -15.11 -3.69 14.96
CA ASP A 66 -15.56 -2.45 15.59
C ASP A 66 -14.43 -1.44 15.86
N LYS A 67 -13.16 -1.78 15.62
CA LYS A 67 -12.03 -0.87 15.88
C LYS A 67 -10.76 -1.30 15.19
N TYR A 68 -9.84 -0.36 15.02
CA TYR A 68 -8.54 -0.62 14.44
C TYR A 68 -7.45 0.24 15.08
N VAL A 69 -6.21 -0.22 14.92
CA VAL A 69 -5.00 0.52 15.26
C VAL A 69 -4.00 0.30 14.13
N PHE A 70 -3.52 1.39 13.56
CA PHE A 70 -2.42 1.41 12.62
C PHE A 70 -1.17 1.98 13.29
N ASN A 71 -0.04 1.31 13.09
CA ASN A 71 1.29 1.80 13.47
C ASN A 71 2.16 1.82 12.23
N GLY A 72 2.59 3.00 11.80
CA GLY A 72 3.54 3.19 10.70
C GLY A 72 4.93 3.51 11.23
N HIS A 73 5.95 3.21 10.43
CA HIS A 73 7.35 3.26 10.78
C HIS A 73 8.21 3.74 9.60
N MET A 74 9.30 4.44 9.93
CA MET A 74 10.27 5.00 8.98
C MET A 74 9.65 5.99 7.97
N LEU A 75 8.50 6.58 8.31
CA LEU A 75 7.87 7.64 7.54
C LEU A 75 8.68 8.93 7.62
N VAL A 76 8.29 9.93 6.83
CA VAL A 76 8.89 11.27 6.92
C VAL A 76 8.54 11.86 8.31
N PRO A 77 9.53 12.21 9.15
CA PRO A 77 9.27 12.79 10.46
C PRO A 77 8.51 14.11 10.36
N TYR A 78 7.58 14.34 11.28
CA TYR A 78 6.76 15.56 11.33
C TYR A 78 5.83 15.78 10.13
N GLU A 79 5.52 14.71 9.40
CA GLU A 79 4.49 14.73 8.36
C GLU A 79 3.17 14.18 8.91
N GLU A 80 2.03 14.73 8.47
CA GLU A 80 0.71 14.20 8.82
C GLU A 80 0.24 13.23 7.74
N TYR A 81 -0.27 12.07 8.15
CA TYR A 81 -0.76 11.03 7.27
C TYR A 81 -2.24 10.74 7.51
N ALA A 82 -2.95 10.38 6.46
CA ALA A 82 -4.29 9.82 6.49
C ALA A 82 -4.25 8.33 6.19
N LEU A 83 -4.93 7.53 7.01
CA LEU A 83 -5.29 6.16 6.65
C LEU A 83 -6.57 6.24 5.81
N ILE A 84 -6.56 5.69 4.61
CA ILE A 84 -7.67 5.79 3.66
C ILE A 84 -8.13 4.43 3.17
N SER A 85 -9.40 4.32 2.79
CA SER A 85 -9.89 3.30 1.88
C SER A 85 -10.01 3.92 0.48
N TYR A 86 -9.61 3.17 -0.55
CA TYR A 86 -9.56 3.67 -1.93
C TYR A 86 -10.20 2.70 -2.92
N ILE A 87 -10.94 3.26 -3.88
CA ILE A 87 -11.37 2.57 -5.09
C ILE A 87 -10.74 3.26 -6.30
N GLU A 88 -10.26 2.46 -7.25
CA GLU A 88 -9.76 2.98 -8.52
C GLU A 88 -10.85 3.83 -9.21
N PRO A 89 -10.63 5.13 -9.42
CA PRO A 89 -11.66 6.04 -9.89
C PRO A 89 -11.81 5.94 -11.41
N GLU A 90 -12.98 6.34 -11.92
CA GLU A 90 -13.19 6.54 -13.35
C GLU A 90 -12.61 7.88 -13.88
N GLY A 91 -12.16 8.78 -12.99
CA GLY A 91 -11.65 10.11 -13.33
C GLY A 91 -10.88 10.79 -12.19
N TRP A 92 -10.26 11.95 -12.48
CA TRP A 92 -9.48 12.72 -11.51
C TRP A 92 -10.13 14.09 -11.21
N PRO A 93 -10.14 14.58 -9.95
CA PRO A 93 -9.54 13.98 -8.75
C PRO A 93 -10.28 12.73 -8.24
N ALA A 94 -9.52 11.80 -7.67
CA ALA A 94 -10.04 10.56 -7.11
C ALA A 94 -10.61 10.79 -5.71
N GLU A 95 -11.83 10.29 -5.46
CA GLU A 95 -12.44 10.31 -4.12
C GLU A 95 -11.83 9.23 -3.24
N VAL A 96 -11.68 9.50 -1.94
CA VAL A 96 -11.14 8.59 -0.94
C VAL A 96 -12.02 8.61 0.30
N THR A 97 -12.05 7.49 1.04
CA THR A 97 -12.70 7.45 2.35
C THR A 97 -11.62 7.54 3.43
N VAL A 98 -11.46 8.73 4.01
CA VAL A 98 -10.52 8.97 5.12
C VAL A 98 -11.04 8.30 6.38
N GLN A 99 -10.25 7.39 6.94
CA GLN A 99 -10.59 6.69 8.18
C GLN A 99 -10.28 7.59 9.38
N GLU A 100 -9.02 8.01 9.50
CA GLU A 100 -8.49 8.91 10.54
C GLU A 100 -7.13 9.47 10.07
N THR A 101 -6.63 10.50 10.75
CA THR A 101 -5.27 11.05 10.53
C THR A 101 -4.35 10.84 11.73
N GLY A 102 -3.04 10.91 11.49
CA GLY A 102 -2.03 10.87 12.53
C GLY A 102 -0.75 11.56 12.11
N TYR A 103 -0.04 12.10 13.09
CA TYR A 103 1.21 12.82 12.87
C TYR A 103 2.41 11.91 13.16
N ALA A 104 3.34 11.80 12.20
CA ALA A 104 4.58 11.07 12.40
C ALA A 104 5.49 11.83 13.36
N ASP A 105 6.05 11.13 14.34
CA ASP A 105 6.95 11.73 15.34
C ASP A 105 8.36 11.97 14.78
N GLU A 106 9.30 12.32 15.66
CA GLU A 106 10.70 12.60 15.29
C GLU A 106 11.46 11.37 14.74
N TYR A 107 10.93 10.17 14.94
CA TYR A 107 11.49 8.90 14.46
C TYR A 107 10.79 8.40 13.19
N GLY A 108 9.78 9.11 12.70
CA GLY A 108 8.96 8.65 11.58
C GLY A 108 7.95 7.57 11.97
N ASP A 109 7.59 7.51 13.25
CA ASP A 109 6.56 6.60 13.75
C ASP A 109 5.22 7.33 13.83
N VAL A 110 4.16 6.73 13.28
CA VAL A 110 2.79 7.25 13.37
C VAL A 110 1.87 6.24 14.04
N HIS A 111 0.95 6.73 14.86
CA HIS A 111 -0.08 5.93 15.52
C HIS A 111 -1.46 6.49 15.18
N ILE A 112 -2.29 5.69 14.52
CA ILE A 112 -3.66 6.06 14.13
C ILE A 112 -4.61 5.01 14.71
N MET A 113 -5.69 5.42 15.35
CA MET A 113 -6.70 4.50 15.88
C MET A 113 -8.08 5.06 15.63
N GLY A 114 -9.04 4.18 15.38
CA GLY A 114 -10.42 4.56 15.15
C GLY A 114 -11.37 3.40 15.40
N ASP A 115 -12.66 3.70 15.31
CA ASP A 115 -13.74 2.73 15.40
C ASP A 115 -14.15 2.31 13.98
N GLY A 116 -14.35 1.01 13.76
CA GLY A 116 -14.92 0.40 12.55
C GLY A 116 -14.41 0.94 11.20
N LEU A 117 -13.57 0.17 10.49
CA LEU A 117 -13.12 0.57 9.15
C LEU A 117 -14.31 0.72 8.18
N GLU A 118 -14.38 1.87 7.51
CA GLU A 118 -15.30 2.12 6.40
C GLU A 118 -14.62 1.71 5.09
N LEU A 119 -14.94 0.51 4.63
CA LEU A 119 -14.22 -0.16 3.55
C LEU A 119 -14.95 -0.03 2.23
N GLU A 120 -14.26 0.58 1.27
CA GLU A 120 -14.67 0.72 -0.11
C GLU A 120 -14.26 -0.53 -0.90
N CYS A 121 -15.23 -1.44 -1.06
CA CYS A 121 -15.02 -2.76 -1.65
C CYS A 121 -15.22 -2.74 -3.17
N ASN A 122 -14.31 -3.38 -3.92
CA ASN A 122 -14.43 -3.52 -5.38
C ASN A 122 -13.85 -4.86 -5.86
N ASP A 123 -14.07 -5.16 -7.15
CA ASP A 123 -13.39 -6.23 -7.88
C ASP A 123 -12.16 -5.66 -8.59
N TYR A 124 -10.98 -6.21 -8.27
CA TYR A 124 -9.72 -5.88 -8.90
C TYR A 124 -9.23 -7.10 -9.67
N ASP A 125 -9.51 -7.13 -10.97
CA ASP A 125 -9.13 -8.22 -11.89
C ASP A 125 -9.61 -9.61 -11.42
N GLY A 126 -10.85 -9.70 -10.92
CA GLY A 126 -11.46 -10.94 -10.43
C GLY A 126 -11.15 -11.27 -8.97
N VAL A 127 -10.45 -10.38 -8.25
CA VAL A 127 -10.21 -10.49 -6.81
C VAL A 127 -10.99 -9.42 -6.07
N GLY A 128 -11.96 -9.84 -5.26
CA GLY A 128 -12.78 -8.94 -4.45
C GLY A 128 -12.10 -8.53 -3.15
N GLY A 129 -12.12 -7.24 -2.82
CA GLY A 129 -11.65 -6.71 -1.55
C GLY A 129 -11.59 -5.19 -1.53
N ALA A 130 -11.06 -4.63 -0.45
CA ALA A 130 -10.83 -3.20 -0.28
C ALA A 130 -9.33 -2.91 -0.29
N LYS A 131 -8.96 -1.78 -0.91
CA LYS A 131 -7.61 -1.21 -0.80
C LYS A 131 -7.58 -0.28 0.40
N ILE A 132 -6.55 -0.42 1.22
CA ILE A 132 -6.29 0.47 2.36
C ILE A 132 -4.90 1.03 2.18
N TRP A 133 -4.74 2.34 2.21
CA TRP A 133 -3.45 3.02 2.02
C TRP A 133 -3.15 3.98 3.17
N LEU A 134 -1.88 4.31 3.33
CA LEU A 134 -1.44 5.47 4.11
C LEU A 134 -0.88 6.52 3.14
N VAL A 135 -1.38 7.75 3.22
CA VAL A 135 -0.97 8.85 2.34
C VAL A 135 -0.71 10.13 3.13
N PRO A 136 0.22 11.00 2.70
CA PRO A 136 0.37 12.34 3.29
C PRO A 136 -0.95 13.12 3.18
N THR A 137 -1.37 13.82 4.24
CA THR A 137 -2.59 14.64 4.19
C THR A 137 -2.44 15.82 3.24
N SER A 138 -1.20 16.24 2.94
CA SER A 138 -0.88 17.24 1.92
C SER A 138 -1.39 16.89 0.53
N ASP A 139 -1.54 15.60 0.25
CA ASP A 139 -1.93 15.07 -1.05
C ASP A 139 -3.44 14.95 -1.20
N LEU A 140 -4.18 15.32 -0.15
CA LEU A 140 -5.64 15.35 -0.10
C LEU A 140 -6.17 16.80 -0.04
N THR A 141 -7.37 17.02 -0.55
CA THR A 141 -8.16 18.24 -0.34
C THR A 141 -9.56 17.82 0.04
N GLY A 142 -9.82 17.72 1.35
CA GLY A 142 -10.98 16.98 1.85
C GLY A 142 -10.85 15.51 1.48
N ASP A 143 -11.92 14.93 0.95
CA ASP A 143 -12.01 13.51 0.59
C ASP A 143 -11.55 13.21 -0.85
N TYR A 144 -10.67 14.05 -1.40
CA TYR A 144 -10.19 13.91 -2.76
C TYR A 144 -8.68 14.01 -2.84
N PHE A 145 -8.03 13.16 -3.63
CA PHE A 145 -6.64 13.36 -3.99
C PHE A 145 -6.46 14.64 -4.80
N ASN A 146 -5.48 15.46 -4.40
CA ASN A 146 -5.06 16.63 -5.13
C ASN A 146 -3.75 16.39 -5.93
N THR A 147 -3.00 15.35 -5.56
CA THR A 147 -1.71 14.95 -6.13
C THR A 147 -1.62 13.42 -6.20
N TRP A 148 -0.77 12.92 -7.10
CA TRP A 148 -0.40 11.51 -7.20
C TRP A 148 1.11 11.38 -7.00
N ASP A 149 1.52 11.03 -5.77
CA ASP A 149 2.92 10.77 -5.41
C ASP A 149 3.09 9.39 -4.75
N PRO A 150 2.99 8.30 -5.53
CA PRO A 150 2.95 6.93 -5.00
C PRO A 150 4.20 6.52 -4.22
N ASP A 151 5.36 7.13 -4.48
CA ASP A 151 6.60 6.85 -3.74
C ASP A 151 6.52 7.37 -2.29
N SER A 152 5.58 8.27 -1.98
CA SER A 152 5.33 8.79 -0.63
C SER A 152 4.23 8.02 0.13
N TYR A 153 3.65 6.96 -0.47
CA TYR A 153 2.50 6.24 0.09
C TYR A 153 2.89 4.86 0.61
N LEU A 154 2.06 4.31 1.51
CA LEU A 154 2.09 2.88 1.83
C LEU A 154 0.86 2.18 1.27
N PHE A 155 1.08 1.08 0.55
CA PHE A 155 0.03 0.30 -0.11
C PHE A 155 -0.21 -1.02 0.61
N GLU A 156 -1.41 -1.57 0.51
CA GLU A 156 -1.70 -2.89 1.07
C GLU A 156 -0.78 -3.98 0.50
N ALA A 157 -0.32 -4.87 1.38
CA ALA A 157 0.37 -6.09 0.98
C ALA A 157 -0.59 -7.07 0.28
N GLU A 158 -1.87 -7.03 0.66
CA GLU A 158 -2.98 -7.80 0.09
C GLU A 158 -4.30 -7.05 0.27
N LEU A 159 -5.29 -7.33 -0.58
CA LEU A 159 -6.61 -6.72 -0.45
C LEU A 159 -7.26 -7.16 0.87
N LEU A 160 -7.89 -6.21 1.55
CA LEU A 160 -8.63 -6.50 2.77
C LEU A 160 -9.99 -7.08 2.39
N ALA A 161 -10.33 -8.25 2.93
CA ALA A 161 -11.58 -8.94 2.67
C ALA A 161 -12.82 -8.07 2.95
N CYS A 162 -13.93 -8.32 2.25
CA CYS A 162 -15.16 -7.53 2.39
C CYS A 162 -16.37 -8.26 2.97
N GLU A 163 -16.39 -9.59 2.98
CA GLU A 163 -17.55 -10.37 3.43
C GLU A 163 -17.46 -10.74 4.92
N PHE A 164 -18.57 -10.60 5.66
CA PHE A 164 -18.77 -11.26 6.95
C PHE A 164 -19.71 -12.44 6.69
N GLU A 165 -19.26 -13.69 6.90
CA GLU A 165 -20.22 -14.80 6.93
C GLU A 165 -21.13 -14.64 8.16
N GLU A 166 -22.44 -14.60 7.94
CA GLU A 166 -23.48 -14.71 8.99
C GLU A 166 -23.61 -16.15 9.52
#